data_AF-A0A5C9BMU6-F1
#
_entry.id   AF-A0A5C9BMU6-F1
#
_cell.length_a   1.000
_cell.length_b   1.000
_cell.length_c   1.000
_cell.angle_alpha   90.00
_cell.angle_beta   90.00
_cell.angle_gamma   90.00
#
_symmetry.space_group_name_H-M   'P 1'
#
loop_
_entity.id
_entity.type
_entity.pdbx_description
1 polymer ?
#
loop_
_entity_poly.entity_id
_entity_poly.type
_entity_poly.pdbx_seq_one_letter_code
_entity_poly.pdbx_strand_id
1 'polypeptide(L)'
;MDGAPLSDMWVDLPRLNSQSSERTGYGTQKPEKLLDRVIGASCPENGIVADFFGGSGTTAAVAEKLGRRWITSDLGKPACMVMRKRLIDQNANPFLYQAIGDYQVEAAKASLGRGFRVGDLSQIVLSLYGALPLPAEENPLRNLGYLPASQGAPSPQPAPGGRGSRTLVLADSPNKLTGAATLKRAIAQRDSLMGGWDKVVVLGWNFAPSIGQDIAALNDSRLEVLVIPPDLLDRLKKKGGLEKLKGSVRFSSLQYLTIKPVRRKSPHNPPLPKGGGVAGGFAGSEETLVVELDNYVLLSPDAINLDDANREKLQKIAAAEPLALIEYWAVDPDYDGQVFRSVWQDYRGNTENDGDPLRVVTQAQFSVPAKEGARRVCVRAVDVFGFEAEAVAAV
;
A
#
# COMPACT_ATOMS: atom_id res chain seq x y z
N MET A 1 -37.70 34.82 16.05
CA MET A 1 -37.30 35.74 14.96
C MET A 1 -36.57 34.90 13.94
N ASP A 2 -36.94 35.01 12.68
CA ASP A 2 -36.17 34.38 11.62
C ASP A 2 -34.78 35.03 11.55
N GLY A 3 -33.75 34.22 11.29
CA GLY A 3 -32.37 34.69 11.20
C GLY A 3 -32.15 35.66 10.04
N ALA A 4 -31.07 36.45 10.09
CA ALA A 4 -30.67 37.30 8.97
C ALA A 4 -30.10 36.44 7.82
N PRO A 5 -30.47 36.71 6.54
CA PRO A 5 -29.87 36.06 5.39
C PRO A 5 -28.35 36.27 5.35
N LEU A 6 -27.61 35.23 4.93
CA LEU A 6 -26.16 35.26 4.83
C LEU A 6 -25.71 36.14 3.65
N SER A 7 -24.71 37.00 3.86
CA SER A 7 -24.05 37.78 2.78
C SER A 7 -23.11 36.90 1.95
N ASP A 8 -22.76 37.33 0.75
CA ASP A 8 -21.73 36.76 -0.13
C ASP A 8 -20.30 37.21 0.23
N MET A 9 -20.15 38.22 1.10
CA MET A 9 -18.86 38.68 1.63
C MET A 9 -18.70 38.26 3.09
N TRP A 10 -17.92 37.20 3.35
CA TRP A 10 -17.68 36.69 4.70
C TRP A 10 -16.43 37.31 5.32
N VAL A 11 -16.64 38.28 6.21
CA VAL A 11 -15.57 38.97 6.96
C VAL A 11 -15.34 38.38 8.36
N ASP A 12 -16.21 37.47 8.81
CA ASP A 12 -16.23 36.86 10.15
C ASP A 12 -15.52 35.49 10.23
N LEU A 13 -14.85 35.10 9.14
CA LEU A 13 -14.10 33.86 9.02
C LEU A 13 -12.60 34.16 9.02
N PRO A 14 -11.92 34.07 10.18
CA PRO A 14 -10.50 34.32 10.24
C PRO A 14 -9.72 33.23 9.49
N ARG A 15 -8.53 33.60 8.99
CA ARG A 15 -7.57 32.62 8.50
C ARG A 15 -7.14 31.71 9.65
N LEU A 16 -6.72 30.50 9.30
CA LEU A 16 -6.21 29.55 10.27
C LEU A 16 -4.98 30.13 11.00
N ASN A 17 -5.07 30.25 12.32
CA ASN A 17 -3.98 30.74 13.14
C ASN A 17 -2.89 29.66 13.31
N SER A 18 -1.67 30.07 13.70
CA SER A 18 -0.54 29.14 13.81
C SER A 18 -0.59 28.19 15.01
N GLN A 19 -1.33 28.54 16.06
CA GLN A 19 -1.51 27.81 17.32
C GLN A 19 -2.87 27.08 17.39
N SER A 20 -3.58 26.99 16.26
CA SER A 20 -4.95 26.49 16.25
C SER A 20 -4.96 24.99 16.50
N SER A 21 -5.90 24.51 17.32
CA SER A 21 -6.04 23.09 17.63
C SER A 21 -6.42 22.24 16.42
N GLU A 22 -7.08 22.81 15.40
CA GLU A 22 -7.40 22.09 14.15
C GLU A 22 -6.18 21.95 13.21
N ARG A 23 -5.03 22.57 13.52
CA ARG A 23 -3.89 22.66 12.61
C ARG A 23 -3.17 21.32 12.47
N THR A 24 -3.04 20.84 11.24
CA THR A 24 -2.36 19.56 10.95
C THR A 24 -0.90 19.72 10.48
N GLY A 25 -0.44 20.96 10.31
CA GLY A 25 0.86 21.27 9.72
C GLY A 25 0.85 21.39 8.19
N TYR A 26 -0.28 21.15 7.53
CA TYR A 26 -0.41 21.33 6.09
C TYR A 26 -0.42 22.80 5.69
N GLY A 27 0.49 23.20 4.79
CA GLY A 27 0.79 24.62 4.52
C GLY A 27 -0.37 25.47 4.02
N THR A 28 -1.35 24.86 3.34
CA THR A 28 -2.50 25.55 2.74
C THR A 28 -3.85 25.16 3.36
N GLN A 29 -3.84 24.60 4.58
CA GLN A 29 -5.04 24.19 5.31
C GLN A 29 -6.08 25.32 5.41
N LYS A 30 -7.33 25.00 5.07
CA LYS A 30 -8.49 25.87 5.29
C LYS A 30 -9.06 25.67 6.71
N PRO A 31 -9.60 26.73 7.34
CA PRO A 31 -10.22 26.63 8.67
C PRO A 31 -11.55 25.86 8.61
N GLU A 32 -11.84 25.02 9.59
CA GLU A 32 -13.06 24.22 9.65
C GLU A 32 -14.34 25.06 9.58
N LYS A 33 -14.36 26.23 10.25
CA LYS A 33 -15.52 27.14 10.27
C LYS A 33 -15.96 27.59 8.86
N LEU A 34 -15.02 27.69 7.91
CA LEU A 34 -15.35 28.00 6.53
C LEU A 34 -16.12 26.85 5.87
N LEU A 35 -15.65 25.63 6.04
CA LEU A 35 -16.25 24.44 5.44
C LEU A 35 -17.57 24.09 6.13
N ASP A 36 -17.70 24.36 7.44
CA ASP A 36 -18.93 24.17 8.20
C ASP A 36 -20.07 24.99 7.61
N ARG A 37 -19.81 26.27 7.32
CA ARG A 37 -20.76 27.16 6.65
C ARG A 37 -21.11 26.69 5.24
N VAL A 38 -20.10 26.34 4.43
CA VAL A 38 -20.33 25.91 3.03
C VAL A 38 -21.14 24.62 2.99
N ILE A 39 -20.75 23.60 3.77
CA ILE A 39 -21.44 22.30 3.79
C ILE A 39 -22.84 22.46 4.39
N GLY A 40 -22.99 23.18 5.51
CA GLY A 40 -24.27 23.41 6.15
C GLY A 40 -25.29 24.14 5.26
N ALA A 41 -24.82 25.06 4.41
CA ALA A 41 -25.69 25.80 3.48
C ALA A 41 -26.01 25.05 2.18
N SER A 42 -25.14 24.12 1.76
CA SER A 42 -25.19 23.53 0.40
C SER A 42 -25.37 22.02 0.35
N CYS A 43 -25.31 21.32 1.48
CA CYS A 43 -25.44 19.86 1.54
C CYS A 43 -26.50 19.45 2.59
N PRO A 44 -27.55 18.72 2.19
CA PRO A 44 -28.53 18.20 3.14
C PRO A 44 -27.88 17.21 4.12
N GLU A 45 -28.52 16.98 5.25
CA GLU A 45 -28.14 15.90 6.18
C GLU A 45 -28.08 14.55 5.45
N ASN A 46 -27.12 13.70 5.82
CA ASN A 46 -26.83 12.42 5.13
C ASN A 46 -26.45 12.54 3.63
N GLY A 47 -26.32 13.77 3.12
CA GLY A 47 -25.79 14.08 1.80
C GLY A 47 -24.33 13.65 1.64
N ILE A 48 -23.83 13.74 0.41
CA ILE A 48 -22.44 13.41 0.09
C ILE A 48 -21.66 14.65 -0.33
N VAL A 49 -20.48 14.85 0.25
CA VAL A 49 -19.54 15.93 -0.08
C VAL A 49 -18.34 15.34 -0.80
N ALA A 50 -17.94 15.88 -1.94
CA ALA A 50 -16.79 15.41 -2.68
C ALA A 50 -15.71 16.50 -2.81
N ASP A 51 -14.46 16.18 -2.50
CA ASP A 51 -13.31 17.08 -2.63
C ASP A 51 -12.08 16.35 -3.19
N PHE A 52 -11.75 16.62 -4.46
CA PHE A 52 -10.66 15.96 -5.17
C PHE A 52 -9.30 16.69 -5.04
N PHE A 53 -9.25 17.71 -4.19
CA PHE A 53 -8.03 18.43 -3.79
C PHE A 53 -7.97 18.51 -2.25
N GLY A 54 -8.15 17.34 -1.61
CA GLY A 54 -8.45 17.24 -0.19
C GLY A 54 -7.40 17.86 0.73
N GLY A 55 -6.12 17.89 0.32
CA GLY A 55 -5.05 18.53 1.07
C GLY A 55 -4.96 18.05 2.52
N SER A 56 -5.29 18.93 3.46
CA SER A 56 -5.33 18.65 4.91
C SER A 56 -6.57 17.88 5.38
N GLY A 57 -7.46 17.49 4.46
CA GLY A 57 -8.71 16.80 4.77
C GLY A 57 -9.77 17.66 5.46
N THR A 58 -9.69 19.00 5.40
CA THR A 58 -10.66 19.86 6.13
C THR A 58 -12.10 19.59 5.68
N THR A 59 -12.32 19.38 4.38
CA THR A 59 -13.67 19.10 3.85
C THR A 59 -14.23 17.79 4.41
N ALA A 60 -13.44 16.71 4.39
CA ALA A 60 -13.86 15.41 4.93
C ALA A 60 -14.09 15.46 6.45
N ALA A 61 -13.16 16.08 7.20
CA ALA A 61 -13.26 16.27 8.64
C ALA A 61 -14.54 16.98 9.07
N VAL A 62 -14.90 18.07 8.37
CA VAL A 62 -16.12 18.82 8.69
C VAL A 62 -17.37 18.08 8.23
N ALA A 63 -17.35 17.46 7.04
CA ALA A 63 -18.46 16.65 6.57
C ALA A 63 -18.78 15.51 7.56
N GLU A 64 -17.76 14.82 8.08
CA GLU A 64 -17.88 13.78 9.10
C GLU A 64 -18.54 14.31 10.39
N LYS A 65 -18.05 15.42 10.94
CA LYS A 65 -18.62 16.05 12.16
C LYS A 65 -20.08 16.45 11.98
N LEU A 66 -20.45 16.86 10.78
CA LEU A 66 -21.81 17.22 10.43
C LEU A 66 -22.68 15.99 10.10
N GLY A 67 -22.17 14.76 10.13
CA GLY A 67 -22.96 13.57 9.77
C GLY A 67 -23.28 13.49 8.27
N ARG A 68 -22.40 14.01 7.42
CA ARG A 68 -22.46 13.87 5.96
C ARG A 68 -21.48 12.79 5.51
N ARG A 69 -21.84 12.07 4.45
CA ARG A 69 -20.89 11.18 3.76
C ARG A 69 -19.89 12.02 2.98
N TRP A 70 -18.70 11.50 2.76
CA TRP A 70 -17.68 12.22 2.02
C TRP A 70 -16.87 11.29 1.10
N ILE A 71 -16.35 11.88 0.03
CA ILE A 71 -15.34 11.28 -0.84
C ILE A 71 -14.25 12.34 -1.00
N THR A 72 -13.01 11.97 -0.78
CA THR A 72 -11.90 12.89 -1.00
C THR A 72 -10.70 12.19 -1.59
N SER A 73 -9.97 12.92 -2.43
CA SER A 73 -8.73 12.46 -3.03
C SER A 73 -7.70 13.58 -3.06
N ASP A 74 -6.44 13.21 -3.08
CA ASP A 74 -5.33 14.11 -3.38
C ASP A 74 -4.28 13.35 -4.18
N LEU A 75 -3.51 14.06 -5.00
CA LEU A 75 -2.40 13.47 -5.75
C LEU A 75 -1.17 13.28 -4.84
N GLY A 76 -1.00 14.12 -3.83
CA GLY A 76 0.15 14.09 -2.94
C GLY A 76 0.00 13.05 -1.83
N LYS A 77 0.89 12.05 -1.79
CA LYS A 77 0.97 11.11 -0.65
C LYS A 77 1.04 11.83 0.71
N PRO A 78 1.81 12.92 0.90
CA PRO A 78 1.80 13.64 2.17
C PRO A 78 0.44 14.24 2.54
N ALA A 79 -0.34 14.72 1.57
CA ALA A 79 -1.69 15.22 1.79
C ALA A 79 -2.61 14.10 2.28
N CYS A 80 -2.59 12.96 1.57
CA CYS A 80 -3.35 11.76 1.94
C CYS A 80 -3.00 11.26 3.35
N MET A 81 -1.72 11.25 3.74
CA MET A 81 -1.28 10.87 5.08
C MET A 81 -1.80 11.84 6.15
N VAL A 82 -1.65 13.15 5.94
CA VAL A 82 -2.12 14.18 6.87
C VAL A 82 -3.64 14.11 7.06
N MET A 83 -4.37 13.98 5.95
CA MET A 83 -5.82 13.82 5.94
C MET A 83 -6.26 12.55 6.67
N ARG A 84 -5.61 11.42 6.41
CA ARG A 84 -5.89 10.14 7.08
C ARG A 84 -5.70 10.29 8.59
N LYS A 85 -4.55 10.80 9.03
CA LYS A 85 -4.26 11.01 10.45
C LYS A 85 -5.31 11.88 11.10
N ARG A 86 -5.69 13.00 10.47
CA ARG A 86 -6.72 13.90 10.99
C ARG A 86 -8.06 13.19 11.21
N LEU A 87 -8.51 12.37 10.26
CA LEU A 87 -9.78 11.65 10.38
C LEU A 87 -9.73 10.61 11.51
N ILE A 88 -8.58 9.94 11.68
CA ILE A 88 -8.35 9.01 12.80
C ILE A 88 -8.38 9.75 14.14
N ASP A 89 -7.63 10.85 14.26
CA ASP A 89 -7.58 11.68 15.48
C ASP A 89 -8.97 12.24 15.87
N GLN A 90 -9.85 12.41 14.88
CA GLN A 90 -11.23 12.85 15.08
C GLN A 90 -12.21 11.72 15.39
N ASN A 91 -11.74 10.47 15.49
CA ASN A 91 -12.57 9.28 15.65
C ASN A 91 -13.66 9.19 14.56
N ALA A 92 -13.29 9.50 13.31
CA ALA A 92 -14.19 9.32 12.19
C ALA A 92 -14.67 7.86 12.08
N ASN A 93 -15.87 7.67 11.54
CA ASN A 93 -16.38 6.33 11.24
C ASN A 93 -15.43 5.60 10.28
N PRO A 94 -15.41 4.25 10.28
CA PRO A 94 -14.63 3.47 9.33
C PRO A 94 -14.77 3.94 7.88
N PHE A 95 -13.65 4.26 7.24
CA PHE A 95 -13.61 4.78 5.87
C PHE A 95 -12.68 3.97 4.97
N LEU A 96 -12.98 3.96 3.67
CA LEU A 96 -12.11 3.36 2.67
C LEU A 96 -10.97 4.32 2.35
N TYR A 97 -9.75 3.83 2.51
CA TYR A 97 -8.55 4.46 1.97
C TYR A 97 -8.04 3.60 0.81
N GLN A 98 -7.85 4.20 -0.37
CA GLN A 98 -7.39 3.46 -1.54
C GLN A 98 -6.35 4.27 -2.30
N ALA A 99 -5.16 3.70 -2.45
CA ALA A 99 -4.20 4.14 -3.46
C ALA A 99 -4.65 3.60 -4.82
N ILE A 100 -5.25 4.45 -5.65
CA ILE A 100 -5.54 4.11 -7.04
C ILE A 100 -4.19 4.23 -7.76
N GLY A 101 -3.53 3.08 -7.96
CA GLY A 101 -2.14 3.00 -8.41
C GLY A 101 -1.83 3.73 -9.71
N ASP A 102 -0.56 3.68 -10.11
CA ASP A 102 -0.09 4.49 -11.24
C ASP A 102 -0.74 4.05 -12.57
N TYR A 103 -1.23 5.03 -13.34
CA TYR A 103 -1.90 4.89 -14.65
C TYR A 103 -0.96 4.41 -15.77
N GLN A 104 -0.18 3.37 -15.49
CA GLN A 104 0.96 2.99 -16.31
C GLN A 104 0.52 2.59 -17.71
N VAL A 105 -0.57 1.86 -17.88
CA VAL A 105 -0.97 1.37 -19.21
C VAL A 105 -1.43 2.54 -20.11
N GLU A 106 -2.24 3.44 -19.56
CA GLU A 106 -2.71 4.66 -20.21
C GLU A 106 -1.55 5.59 -20.51
N ALA A 107 -0.63 5.74 -19.54
CA ALA A 107 0.60 6.48 -19.71
C ALA A 107 1.46 5.87 -20.83
N ALA A 108 1.61 4.54 -20.90
CA ALA A 108 2.38 3.85 -21.94
C ALA A 108 1.76 4.08 -23.32
N LYS A 109 0.45 3.89 -23.45
CA LYS A 109 -0.29 4.12 -24.71
C LYS A 109 -0.18 5.57 -25.18
N ALA A 110 -0.28 6.53 -24.25
CA ALA A 110 -0.11 7.95 -24.56
C ALA A 110 1.34 8.27 -24.98
N SER A 111 2.34 7.60 -24.40
CA SER A 111 3.76 7.86 -24.65
C SER A 111 4.29 7.21 -25.92
N LEU A 112 3.90 5.95 -26.16
CA LEU A 112 4.49 5.04 -27.14
C LEU A 112 3.57 4.82 -28.35
N GLY A 113 2.38 5.42 -28.34
CA GLY A 113 1.45 5.43 -29.46
C GLY A 113 0.50 4.23 -29.51
N ARG A 114 -0.51 4.31 -30.39
CA ARG A 114 -1.59 3.31 -30.53
C ARG A 114 -1.13 1.93 -31.04
N GLY A 115 0.04 1.84 -31.69
CA GLY A 115 0.63 0.59 -32.17
C GLY A 115 1.45 -0.18 -31.13
N PHE A 116 1.55 0.35 -29.90
CA PHE A 116 2.35 -0.22 -28.84
C PHE A 116 1.77 -1.54 -28.30
N ARG A 117 2.60 -2.58 -28.19
CA ARG A 117 2.23 -3.86 -27.59
C ARG A 117 2.88 -4.00 -26.21
N VAL A 118 2.18 -4.69 -25.32
CA VAL A 118 2.70 -5.02 -23.97
C VAL A 118 4.02 -5.80 -24.03
N GLY A 119 4.22 -6.65 -25.04
CA GLY A 119 5.50 -7.34 -25.26
C GLY A 119 6.66 -6.39 -25.59
N ASP A 120 6.40 -5.27 -26.27
CA ASP A 120 7.44 -4.25 -26.54
C ASP A 120 7.85 -3.54 -25.23
N LEU A 121 6.90 -3.31 -24.31
CA LEU A 121 7.21 -2.81 -22.96
C LEU A 121 8.12 -3.77 -22.20
N SER A 122 7.78 -5.06 -22.25
CA SER A 122 8.49 -6.10 -21.50
C SER A 122 9.95 -6.18 -21.95
N GLN A 123 10.21 -6.03 -23.25
CA GLN A 123 11.57 -5.94 -23.80
C GLN A 123 12.33 -4.70 -23.34
N ILE A 124 11.67 -3.55 -23.26
CA ILE A 124 12.26 -2.32 -22.71
C ILE A 124 12.65 -2.53 -21.25
N VAL A 125 11.75 -3.09 -20.45
CA VAL A 125 11.99 -3.38 -19.02
C VAL A 125 13.17 -4.34 -18.85
N LEU A 126 13.20 -5.45 -19.61
CA LEU A 126 14.30 -6.41 -19.59
C LEU A 126 15.64 -5.74 -19.94
N SER A 127 15.66 -4.93 -21.00
CA SER A 127 16.85 -4.19 -21.43
C SER A 127 17.34 -3.19 -20.37
N LEU A 128 16.44 -2.47 -19.71
CA LEU A 128 16.77 -1.56 -18.62
C LEU A 128 17.30 -2.28 -17.38
N TYR A 129 16.83 -3.49 -17.12
CA TYR A 129 17.34 -4.37 -16.07
C TYR A 129 18.70 -4.99 -16.42
N GLY A 130 19.10 -4.97 -17.70
CA GLY A 130 20.33 -5.59 -18.19
C GLY A 130 20.15 -7.03 -18.71
N ALA A 131 18.91 -7.51 -18.81
CA ALA A 131 18.59 -8.84 -19.34
C ALA A 131 18.54 -8.83 -20.87
N LEU A 132 19.16 -9.83 -21.49
CA LEU A 132 19.07 -10.09 -22.92
C LEU A 132 17.85 -10.96 -23.21
N PRO A 133 17.07 -10.69 -24.26
CA PRO A 133 15.86 -11.46 -24.54
C PRO A 133 16.17 -12.90 -24.96
N LEU A 134 15.30 -13.82 -24.57
CA LEU A 134 15.32 -15.20 -25.06
C LEU A 134 14.87 -15.29 -26.54
N PRO A 135 15.26 -16.35 -27.27
CA PRO A 135 14.79 -16.62 -28.64
C PRO A 135 13.27 -16.62 -28.73
N ALA A 136 12.73 -16.13 -29.86
CA ALA A 136 11.28 -15.93 -30.03
C ALA A 136 10.45 -17.22 -29.88
N GLU A 137 11.02 -18.37 -30.25
CA GLU A 137 10.39 -19.70 -30.12
C GLU A 137 10.12 -20.08 -28.66
N GLU A 138 11.06 -19.75 -27.78
CA GLU A 138 10.99 -20.01 -26.33
C GLU A 138 10.32 -18.86 -25.55
N ASN A 139 10.05 -17.73 -26.23
CA ASN A 139 9.58 -16.48 -25.64
C ASN A 139 8.50 -15.79 -26.48
N PRO A 140 7.35 -16.45 -26.72
CA PRO A 140 6.30 -15.93 -27.60
C PRO A 140 5.66 -14.63 -27.07
N LEU A 141 5.68 -14.45 -25.75
CA LEU A 141 5.15 -13.25 -25.07
C LEU A 141 6.18 -12.10 -25.02
N ARG A 142 7.43 -12.34 -25.44
CA ARG A 142 8.54 -11.38 -25.43
C ARG A 142 8.80 -10.78 -24.05
N ASN A 143 8.58 -11.56 -23.00
CA ASN A 143 8.67 -11.11 -21.62
C ASN A 143 9.69 -11.90 -20.78
N LEU A 144 10.44 -12.80 -21.42
CA LEU A 144 11.55 -13.52 -20.83
C LEU A 144 12.89 -13.00 -21.36
N GLY A 145 13.88 -12.95 -20.48
CA GLY A 145 15.27 -12.69 -20.80
C GLY A 145 16.21 -13.40 -19.84
N TYR A 146 17.50 -13.19 -19.99
CA TYR A 146 18.52 -13.77 -19.12
C TYR A 146 19.63 -12.77 -18.84
N LEU A 147 20.25 -12.89 -17.66
CA LEU A 147 21.45 -12.13 -17.32
C LEU A 147 22.71 -12.88 -17.77
N PRO A 148 23.64 -12.23 -18.49
CA PRO A 148 24.94 -12.81 -18.78
C PRO A 148 25.78 -12.94 -17.50
N ALA A 149 26.62 -13.98 -17.44
CA ALA A 149 27.38 -14.37 -16.25
C ALA A 149 28.34 -13.29 -15.68
N SER A 150 28.55 -12.16 -16.38
CA SER A 150 29.42 -11.05 -15.96
C SER A 150 28.71 -9.93 -15.19
N GLN A 151 27.39 -9.99 -14.98
CA GLN A 151 26.62 -8.92 -14.31
C GLN A 151 25.87 -9.37 -13.04
N GLY A 152 26.04 -10.62 -12.60
CA GLY A 152 25.56 -11.06 -11.28
C GLY A 152 26.39 -10.43 -10.17
N ALA A 153 25.75 -9.99 -9.08
CA ALA A 153 26.42 -9.54 -7.86
C ALA A 153 27.58 -10.48 -7.46
N PRO A 154 28.67 -9.97 -6.85
CA PRO A 154 29.86 -10.76 -6.56
C PRO A 154 29.50 -11.95 -5.66
N SER A 155 29.51 -13.15 -6.22
CA SER A 155 29.44 -14.38 -5.44
C SER A 155 30.85 -14.70 -4.93
N PRO A 156 31.03 -15.02 -3.64
CA PRO A 156 32.34 -15.41 -3.12
C PRO A 156 32.64 -16.84 -3.58
N GLN A 157 33.63 -16.94 -4.47
CA GLN A 157 34.27 -18.14 -5.02
C GLN A 157 33.55 -18.85 -6.20
N PRO A 158 34.18 -18.89 -7.40
CA PRO A 158 33.73 -19.74 -8.49
C PRO A 158 34.09 -21.21 -8.24
N ALA A 159 33.12 -22.11 -8.41
CA ALA A 159 33.37 -23.56 -8.40
C ALA A 159 34.24 -23.96 -9.61
N PRO A 160 35.20 -24.90 -9.47
CA PRO A 160 36.08 -25.30 -10.57
C PRO A 160 35.28 -26.05 -11.65
N GLY A 161 35.23 -25.51 -12.87
CA GLY A 161 34.50 -26.09 -14.02
C GLY A 161 33.16 -25.44 -14.35
N GLY A 162 32.79 -24.34 -13.67
CA GLY A 162 31.44 -23.76 -13.73
C GLY A 162 31.07 -23.07 -15.05
N ARG A 163 29.98 -23.54 -15.69
CA ARG A 163 29.07 -22.65 -16.43
C ARG A 163 28.70 -21.52 -15.47
N GLY A 164 28.96 -20.27 -15.83
CA GLY A 164 28.56 -19.12 -15.01
C GLY A 164 27.06 -19.17 -14.69
N SER A 165 26.68 -18.70 -13.49
CA SER A 165 25.30 -18.71 -13.00
C SER A 165 24.34 -18.14 -14.04
N ARG A 166 23.35 -18.93 -14.45
CA ARG A 166 22.33 -18.60 -15.44
C ARG A 166 21.07 -18.13 -14.73
N THR A 167 20.81 -16.82 -14.78
CA THR A 167 19.61 -16.21 -14.19
C THR A 167 18.58 -15.92 -15.26
N LEU A 168 17.39 -16.53 -15.13
CA LEU A 168 16.21 -16.20 -15.92
C LEU A 168 15.57 -14.91 -15.37
N VAL A 169 15.08 -14.05 -16.26
CA VAL A 169 14.36 -12.83 -15.89
C VAL A 169 13.01 -12.83 -16.58
N LEU A 170 11.94 -12.66 -15.80
CA LEU A 170 10.57 -12.54 -16.27
C LEU A 170 10.07 -11.12 -15.97
N ALA A 171 9.65 -10.39 -16.99
CA ALA A 171 8.89 -9.15 -16.83
C ALA A 171 7.38 -9.44 -16.89
N ASP A 172 6.63 -9.12 -15.85
CA ASP A 172 5.17 -9.29 -15.85
C ASP A 172 4.47 -8.11 -16.53
N SER A 173 3.23 -8.33 -16.95
CA SER A 173 2.41 -7.32 -17.61
C SER A 173 1.93 -6.27 -16.61
N PRO A 174 1.92 -4.97 -16.98
CA PRO A 174 1.28 -3.95 -16.15
C PRO A 174 -0.24 -4.15 -16.02
N ASN A 175 -0.87 -4.96 -16.88
CA ASN A 175 -2.28 -5.33 -16.81
C ASN A 175 -2.58 -6.46 -15.82
N LYS A 176 -1.56 -7.00 -15.13
CA LYS A 176 -1.70 -8.15 -14.24
C LYS A 176 -1.21 -7.79 -12.84
N LEU A 177 -1.83 -8.42 -11.85
CA LEU A 177 -1.29 -8.48 -10.50
C LEU A 177 -0.30 -9.63 -10.41
N THR A 178 0.94 -9.32 -10.05
CA THR A 178 1.98 -10.32 -9.79
C THR A 178 1.66 -11.01 -8.47
N GLY A 179 1.37 -12.30 -8.50
CA GLY A 179 0.99 -13.10 -7.31
C GLY A 179 1.44 -14.57 -7.44
N ALA A 180 0.95 -15.44 -6.55
CA ALA A 180 1.30 -16.87 -6.51
C ALA A 180 1.37 -17.57 -7.88
N ALA A 181 0.39 -17.34 -8.77
CA ALA A 181 0.36 -17.97 -10.08
C ALA A 181 1.52 -17.53 -11.00
N THR A 182 1.89 -16.25 -10.98
CA THR A 182 3.07 -15.75 -11.71
C THR A 182 4.35 -16.34 -11.12
N LEU A 183 4.49 -16.35 -9.78
CA LEU A 183 5.69 -16.86 -9.13
C LEU A 183 5.90 -18.36 -9.38
N LYS A 184 4.85 -19.18 -9.25
CA LYS A 184 4.89 -20.62 -9.56
C LYS A 184 5.24 -20.88 -11.01
N ARG A 185 4.70 -20.08 -11.95
CA ARG A 185 5.04 -20.18 -13.37
C ARG A 185 6.51 -19.82 -13.62
N ALA A 186 7.01 -18.76 -12.99
CA ALA A 186 8.41 -18.34 -13.11
C ALA A 186 9.37 -19.41 -12.58
N ILE A 187 9.04 -20.02 -11.45
CA ILE A 187 9.76 -21.17 -10.87
C ILE A 187 9.75 -22.36 -11.83
N ALA A 188 8.58 -22.74 -12.38
CA ALA A 188 8.49 -23.83 -13.33
C ALA A 188 9.35 -23.55 -14.59
N GLN A 189 9.30 -22.33 -15.12
CA GLN A 189 10.14 -21.92 -16.25
C GLN A 189 11.63 -21.95 -15.90
N ARG A 190 12.02 -21.50 -14.71
CA ARG A 190 13.39 -21.65 -14.22
C ARG A 190 13.84 -23.10 -14.25
N ASP A 191 13.01 -24.03 -13.77
CA ASP A 191 13.42 -25.41 -13.57
C ASP A 191 13.42 -26.22 -14.89
N SER A 192 12.60 -25.86 -15.89
CA SER A 192 12.47 -26.66 -17.12
C SER A 192 12.90 -25.98 -18.43
N LEU A 193 12.80 -24.65 -18.55
CA LEU A 193 12.99 -23.95 -19.83
C LEU A 193 14.46 -24.02 -20.26
N MET A 194 14.71 -24.40 -21.52
CA MET A 194 16.06 -24.46 -22.10
C MET A 194 17.08 -25.29 -21.27
N GLY A 195 16.60 -26.34 -20.60
CA GLY A 195 17.44 -27.21 -19.76
C GLY A 195 17.70 -26.67 -18.35
N GLY A 196 16.94 -25.67 -17.91
CA GLY A 196 16.95 -25.16 -16.54
C GLY A 196 17.92 -24.00 -16.30
N TRP A 197 17.60 -23.23 -15.27
CA TRP A 197 18.26 -22.01 -14.83
C TRP A 197 18.58 -22.09 -13.34
N ASP A 198 19.63 -21.39 -12.91
CA ASP A 198 20.09 -21.41 -11.51
C ASP A 198 19.19 -20.55 -10.62
N LYS A 199 18.73 -19.40 -11.14
CA LYS A 199 17.86 -18.44 -10.44
C LYS A 199 16.81 -17.89 -11.38
N VAL A 200 15.70 -17.40 -10.83
CA VAL A 200 14.72 -16.57 -11.55
C VAL A 200 14.45 -15.26 -10.83
N VAL A 201 14.42 -14.17 -11.60
CA VAL A 201 14.00 -12.84 -11.17
C VAL A 201 12.66 -12.51 -11.81
N VAL A 202 11.67 -12.10 -11.02
CA VAL A 202 10.37 -11.62 -11.47
C VAL A 202 10.30 -10.11 -11.28
N LEU A 203 10.13 -9.37 -12.38
CA LEU A 203 9.94 -7.92 -12.39
C LEU A 203 8.44 -7.63 -12.53
N GLY A 204 7.84 -7.05 -11.50
CA GLY A 204 6.40 -6.77 -11.45
C GLY A 204 6.09 -5.27 -11.35
N TRP A 205 4.96 -4.86 -11.94
CA TRP A 205 4.44 -3.49 -11.80
C TRP A 205 3.51 -3.36 -10.60
N ASN A 206 2.57 -4.30 -10.49
CA ASN A 206 1.57 -4.38 -9.44
C ASN A 206 1.63 -5.78 -8.82
N PHE A 207 1.27 -5.89 -7.55
CA PHE A 207 1.37 -7.14 -6.79
C PHE A 207 0.06 -7.48 -6.11
N ALA A 208 -0.20 -8.78 -5.95
CA ALA A 208 -1.35 -9.25 -5.19
C ALA A 208 -1.15 -8.91 -3.70
N PRO A 209 -2.23 -8.58 -2.96
CA PRO A 209 -2.17 -8.39 -1.51
C PRO A 209 -1.51 -9.54 -0.73
N SER A 210 -1.59 -10.77 -1.25
CA SER A 210 -1.01 -11.97 -0.64
C SER A 210 0.48 -12.18 -0.96
N ILE A 211 1.13 -11.28 -1.70
CA ILE A 211 2.45 -11.54 -2.29
C ILE A 211 3.52 -11.89 -1.24
N GLY A 212 3.46 -11.26 -0.06
CA GLY A 212 4.38 -11.56 1.05
C GLY A 212 4.22 -12.98 1.56
N GLN A 213 2.97 -13.42 1.79
CA GLN A 213 2.67 -14.80 2.18
C GLN A 213 3.04 -15.78 1.06
N ASP A 214 2.78 -15.42 -0.20
CA ASP A 214 3.08 -16.27 -1.36
C ASP A 214 4.58 -16.52 -1.48
N ILE A 215 5.42 -15.48 -1.32
CA ILE A 215 6.88 -15.61 -1.34
C ILE A 215 7.36 -16.47 -0.17
N ALA A 216 6.87 -16.19 1.05
CA ALA A 216 7.23 -16.96 2.23
C ALA A 216 6.82 -18.44 2.12
N ALA A 217 5.63 -18.72 1.59
CA ALA A 217 5.11 -20.08 1.41
C ALA A 217 5.87 -20.86 0.33
N LEU A 218 6.36 -20.19 -0.71
CA LEU A 218 7.21 -20.82 -1.73
C LEU A 218 8.59 -21.20 -1.18
N ASN A 219 9.11 -20.41 -0.22
CA ASN A 219 10.38 -20.65 0.47
C ASN A 219 11.52 -21.04 -0.49
N ASP A 220 11.64 -20.31 -1.60
CA ASP A 220 12.58 -20.63 -2.67
C ASP A 220 13.68 -19.56 -2.73
N SER A 221 14.88 -19.92 -2.27
CA SER A 221 16.04 -19.02 -2.27
C SER A 221 16.57 -18.68 -3.66
N ARG A 222 16.11 -19.40 -4.70
CA ARG A 222 16.44 -19.19 -6.12
C ARG A 222 15.35 -18.36 -6.84
N LEU A 223 14.40 -17.78 -6.10
CA LEU A 223 13.41 -16.81 -6.59
C LEU A 223 13.74 -15.40 -6.03
N GLU A 224 13.75 -14.41 -6.90
CA GLU A 224 13.84 -12.99 -6.52
C GLU A 224 12.69 -12.21 -7.17
N VAL A 225 12.09 -11.29 -6.42
CA VAL A 225 10.95 -10.48 -6.88
C VAL A 225 11.29 -9.01 -6.71
N LEU A 226 11.24 -8.26 -7.81
CA LEU A 226 11.57 -6.84 -7.85
C LEU A 226 10.44 -6.01 -8.45
N VAL A 227 10.36 -4.77 -8.02
CA VAL A 227 9.38 -3.77 -8.43
C VAL A 227 9.93 -2.96 -9.59
N ILE A 228 9.15 -2.88 -10.66
CA ILE A 228 9.39 -1.96 -11.77
C ILE A 228 8.94 -0.56 -11.34
N PRO A 229 9.79 0.48 -11.48
CA PRO A 229 9.42 1.83 -11.06
C PRO A 229 8.14 2.33 -11.73
N PRO A 230 7.17 2.83 -10.97
CA PRO A 230 5.88 3.20 -11.54
C PRO A 230 5.96 4.41 -12.50
N ASP A 231 6.92 5.30 -12.24
CA ASP A 231 7.19 6.48 -13.06
C ASP A 231 8.04 6.17 -14.30
N LEU A 232 8.41 4.89 -14.53
CA LEU A 232 9.27 4.48 -15.64
C LEU A 232 8.75 4.97 -16.99
N LEU A 233 7.44 4.93 -17.19
CA LEU A 233 6.82 5.36 -18.45
C LEU A 233 6.88 6.87 -18.65
N ASP A 234 6.77 7.66 -17.59
CA ASP A 234 6.96 9.11 -17.67
C ASP A 234 8.43 9.48 -17.87
N ARG A 235 9.35 8.69 -17.30
CA ARG A 235 10.79 8.83 -17.59
C ARG A 235 11.09 8.54 -19.06
N LEU A 236 10.45 7.54 -19.65
CA LEU A 236 10.59 7.23 -21.09
C LEU A 236 10.07 8.36 -22.00
N LYS A 237 9.06 9.14 -21.56
CA LYS A 237 8.58 10.33 -22.30
C LYS A 237 9.59 11.49 -22.31
N LYS A 238 10.32 11.71 -21.21
CA LYS A 238 11.20 12.88 -21.04
C LYS A 238 12.45 12.75 -21.94
N LYS A 239 12.90 13.88 -22.53
CA LYS A 239 13.93 13.92 -23.60
C LYS A 239 15.19 13.13 -23.24
N GLY A 240 15.36 11.93 -23.83
CA GLY A 240 16.54 11.10 -23.61
C GLY A 240 16.50 9.69 -24.18
N GLY A 241 15.32 9.08 -24.29
CA GLY A 241 15.16 7.72 -24.82
C GLY A 241 15.74 6.63 -23.90
N LEU A 242 15.60 5.37 -24.32
CA LEU A 242 16.02 4.17 -23.60
C LEU A 242 17.50 4.22 -23.16
N GLU A 243 18.38 4.71 -24.04
CA GLU A 243 19.83 4.71 -23.81
C GLU A 243 20.27 5.61 -22.66
N LYS A 244 19.57 6.72 -22.39
CA LYS A 244 19.86 7.56 -21.21
C LYS A 244 19.33 6.97 -19.90
N LEU A 245 18.38 6.04 -19.98
CA LEU A 245 17.77 5.41 -18.82
C LEU A 245 18.50 4.13 -18.39
N LYS A 246 19.28 3.51 -19.28
CA LYS A 246 20.14 2.39 -18.91
C LYS A 246 21.08 2.77 -17.77
N GLY A 247 21.11 1.94 -16.73
CA GLY A 247 21.92 2.16 -15.53
C GLY A 247 21.36 3.18 -14.51
N SER A 248 20.38 4.01 -14.88
CA SER A 248 19.72 4.97 -13.97
C SER A 248 18.36 4.47 -13.45
N VAL A 249 17.75 3.52 -14.14
CA VAL A 249 16.54 2.83 -13.65
C VAL A 249 16.94 1.82 -12.57
N ARG A 250 16.28 1.91 -11.42
CA ARG A 250 16.50 1.03 -10.27
C ARG A 250 15.28 0.15 -10.05
N PHE A 251 15.48 -1.16 -10.04
CA PHE A 251 14.44 -2.13 -9.72
C PHE A 251 14.54 -2.42 -8.23
N SER A 252 13.48 -2.11 -7.49
CA SER A 252 13.53 -2.11 -6.03
C SER A 252 13.06 -3.46 -5.48
N SER A 253 13.53 -3.83 -4.29
CA SER A 253 12.96 -4.96 -3.56
C SER A 253 11.48 -4.75 -3.31
N LEU A 254 10.70 -5.82 -3.31
CA LEU A 254 9.28 -5.75 -3.02
C LEU A 254 9.04 -5.34 -1.57
N GLN A 255 8.11 -4.39 -1.40
CA GLN A 255 7.52 -4.08 -0.11
C GLN A 255 6.35 -5.00 0.17
N TYR A 256 6.29 -5.57 1.37
CA TYR A 256 5.17 -6.41 1.79
C TYR A 256 5.07 -6.55 3.31
N LEU A 257 3.87 -6.94 3.75
CA LEU A 257 3.56 -7.23 5.14
C LEU A 257 3.30 -8.74 5.30
N THR A 258 3.80 -9.34 6.38
CA THR A 258 3.35 -10.66 6.83
C THR A 258 2.71 -10.57 8.20
N ILE A 259 1.76 -11.47 8.45
CA ILE A 259 1.05 -11.58 9.72
C ILE A 259 1.15 -13.02 10.22
N LYS A 260 1.13 -13.20 11.54
CA LYS A 260 1.05 -14.52 12.15
C LYS A 260 -0.34 -15.14 11.89
N PRO A 261 -0.50 -16.47 12.01
CA PRO A 261 -1.81 -17.10 11.90
C PRO A 261 -2.83 -16.42 12.82
N VAL A 262 -3.93 -15.94 12.23
CA VAL A 262 -4.99 -15.25 12.97
C VAL A 262 -5.63 -16.23 13.95
N ARG A 263 -5.76 -15.82 15.21
CA ARG A 263 -6.43 -16.64 16.24
C ARG A 263 -7.85 -16.16 16.42
N ARG A 264 -8.78 -17.10 16.48
CA ARG A 264 -10.21 -16.88 16.64
C ARG A 264 -10.70 -17.64 17.87
N LYS A 265 -11.27 -16.93 18.84
CA LYS A 265 -11.85 -17.53 20.05
C LYS A 265 -13.37 -17.62 19.92
N SER A 266 -13.93 -18.77 20.30
CA SER A 266 -15.35 -19.11 20.12
C SER A 266 -16.33 -18.08 20.69
N PRO A 267 -17.60 -18.11 20.22
CA PRO A 267 -18.57 -17.10 20.60
C PRO A 267 -18.81 -17.05 22.11
N HIS A 268 -18.85 -15.85 22.66
CA HIS A 268 -19.14 -15.53 24.05
C HIS A 268 -20.28 -14.49 24.08
N ASN A 269 -21.16 -14.61 25.07
CA ASN A 269 -22.16 -13.56 25.33
C ASN A 269 -21.53 -12.47 26.20
N PRO A 270 -21.39 -11.23 25.70
CA PRO A 270 -20.79 -10.15 26.50
C PRO A 270 -21.56 -9.96 27.82
N PRO A 271 -20.88 -9.56 28.92
CA PRO A 271 -21.55 -9.30 30.18
C PRO A 271 -22.59 -8.19 30.00
N LEU A 272 -23.83 -8.46 30.42
CA LEU A 272 -24.90 -7.45 30.45
C LEU A 272 -24.44 -6.23 31.29
N PRO A 273 -24.58 -5.00 30.79
CA PRO A 273 -24.25 -3.81 31.58
C PRO A 273 -25.13 -3.78 32.84
N LYS A 274 -24.49 -3.63 34.00
CA LYS A 274 -25.19 -3.51 35.28
C LYS A 274 -25.81 -2.11 35.39
N GLY A 275 -27.08 -1.98 34.99
CA GLY A 275 -27.95 -0.88 35.37
C GLY A 275 -28.72 -0.22 34.22
N GLY A 276 -30.05 -0.14 34.39
CA GLY A 276 -30.94 0.82 33.71
C GLY A 276 -31.33 0.45 32.28
N GLY A 277 -32.52 -0.10 32.09
CA GLY A 277 -33.01 -0.55 30.80
C GLY A 277 -33.36 0.55 29.81
N VAL A 278 -33.20 0.24 28.52
CA VAL A 278 -34.23 0.39 27.46
C VAL A 278 -34.01 -0.75 26.47
N ALA A 279 -35.10 -1.37 26.02
CA ALA A 279 -35.07 -2.40 24.98
C ALA A 279 -34.63 -1.80 23.62
N GLY A 280 -33.57 -2.37 23.04
CA GLY A 280 -33.13 -2.16 21.67
C GLY A 280 -32.17 -3.29 21.29
N GLY A 281 -32.49 -4.04 20.25
CA GLY A 281 -31.99 -5.40 19.98
C GLY A 281 -30.52 -5.57 19.62
N PHE A 282 -30.16 -6.86 19.49
CA PHE A 282 -28.88 -7.48 19.14
C PHE A 282 -27.89 -7.75 20.29
N ALA A 283 -28.30 -8.54 21.28
CA ALA A 283 -27.34 -9.42 21.97
C ALA A 283 -27.01 -10.62 21.04
N GLY A 284 -26.33 -10.34 19.93
CA GLY A 284 -25.71 -11.40 19.13
C GLY A 284 -24.51 -11.95 19.88
N SER A 285 -24.25 -13.25 19.76
CA SER A 285 -23.00 -13.83 20.26
C SER A 285 -21.82 -13.12 19.60
N GLU A 286 -20.81 -12.71 20.37
CA GLU A 286 -19.59 -12.09 19.84
C GLU A 286 -18.45 -13.10 19.83
N GLU A 287 -17.47 -12.92 18.97
CA GLU A 287 -16.22 -13.69 19.00
C GLU A 287 -15.01 -12.77 19.03
N THR A 288 -13.91 -13.25 19.59
CA THR A 288 -12.67 -12.46 19.71
C THR A 288 -11.68 -12.89 18.64
N LEU A 289 -11.16 -11.90 17.90
CA LEU A 289 -10.05 -12.09 16.97
C LEU A 289 -8.76 -11.56 17.60
N VAL A 290 -7.67 -12.29 17.40
CA VAL A 290 -6.32 -11.85 17.71
C VAL A 290 -5.49 -11.88 16.44
N VAL A 291 -5.04 -10.71 16.01
CA VAL A 291 -4.24 -10.49 14.80
C VAL A 291 -2.90 -9.94 15.22
N GLU A 292 -1.80 -10.49 14.71
CA GLU A 292 -0.45 -10.10 15.10
C GLU A 292 0.41 -9.91 13.86
N LEU A 293 1.07 -8.76 13.77
CA LEU A 293 2.05 -8.47 12.74
C LEU A 293 3.27 -9.38 12.94
N ASP A 294 3.81 -9.91 11.85
CA ASP A 294 4.97 -10.80 11.90
C ASP A 294 6.23 -10.08 11.40
N ASN A 295 6.18 -9.58 10.17
CA ASN A 295 7.29 -8.85 9.57
C ASN A 295 6.79 -7.78 8.59
N TYR A 296 7.64 -6.77 8.36
CA TYR A 296 7.43 -5.73 7.36
C TYR A 296 8.70 -5.56 6.54
N VAL A 297 8.60 -5.79 5.23
CA VAL A 297 9.72 -5.54 4.31
C VAL A 297 9.48 -4.20 3.64
N LEU A 298 10.41 -3.27 3.86
CA LEU A 298 10.39 -1.96 3.23
C LEU A 298 10.80 -2.06 1.75
N LEU A 299 10.25 -1.19 0.91
CA LEU A 299 10.78 -0.90 -0.42
C LEU A 299 12.27 -0.57 -0.29
N SER A 300 13.10 -1.02 -1.24
CA SER A 300 14.55 -0.74 -1.20
C SER A 300 14.79 0.72 -0.83
N PRO A 301 15.62 1.01 0.19
CA PRO A 301 15.92 2.38 0.60
C PRO A 301 16.33 3.26 -0.57
N ASP A 302 16.93 2.69 -1.62
CA ASP A 302 17.34 3.35 -2.89
C ASP A 302 16.21 4.01 -3.66
N ALA A 303 14.97 3.57 -3.44
CA ALA A 303 13.77 4.22 -3.97
C ALA A 303 13.32 5.43 -3.14
N ILE A 304 13.89 5.62 -1.95
CA ILE A 304 13.56 6.70 -1.02
C ILE A 304 14.59 7.81 -1.18
N ASN A 305 14.10 9.04 -1.29
CA ASN A 305 14.92 10.24 -1.42
C ASN A 305 15.60 10.59 -0.09
N LEU A 306 16.69 9.89 0.21
CA LEU A 306 17.53 10.06 1.39
C LEU A 306 18.99 10.27 0.96
N ASP A 307 19.74 11.05 1.74
CA ASP A 307 21.20 11.03 1.66
C ASP A 307 21.77 9.67 2.12
N ASP A 308 23.03 9.40 1.78
CA ASP A 308 23.67 8.11 2.05
C ASP A 308 23.75 7.77 3.55
N ALA A 309 23.93 8.79 4.39
CA ALA A 309 24.02 8.59 5.85
C ALA A 309 22.68 8.15 6.45
N ASN A 310 21.58 8.77 6.01
CA ASN A 310 20.24 8.42 6.46
C ASN A 310 19.75 7.10 5.84
N ARG A 311 20.18 6.79 4.63
CA ARG A 311 19.96 5.50 3.96
C ARG A 311 20.58 4.34 4.76
N GLU A 312 21.82 4.48 5.20
CA GLU A 312 22.50 3.44 6.00
C GLU A 312 21.80 3.24 7.36
N LYS A 313 21.34 4.32 8.00
CA LYS A 313 20.56 4.23 9.25
C LYS A 313 19.24 3.49 9.02
N LEU A 314 18.53 3.80 7.95
CA LEU A 314 17.28 3.14 7.61
C LEU A 314 17.47 1.64 7.37
N GLN A 315 18.54 1.24 6.66
CA GLN A 315 18.89 -0.17 6.46
C GLN A 315 19.11 -0.90 7.79
N LYS A 316 19.81 -0.28 8.75
CA LYS A 316 20.03 -0.86 10.08
C LYS A 316 18.71 -1.05 10.84
N ILE A 317 17.81 -0.06 10.81
CA ILE A 317 16.49 -0.15 11.47
C ILE A 317 15.64 -1.23 10.80
N ALA A 318 15.56 -1.23 9.47
CA ALA A 318 14.76 -2.21 8.72
C ALA A 318 15.22 -3.67 8.99
N ALA A 319 16.52 -3.87 9.21
CA ALA A 319 17.07 -5.19 9.54
C ALA A 319 16.84 -5.60 11.00
N ALA A 320 16.90 -4.66 11.94
CA ALA A 320 16.80 -4.94 13.37
C ALA A 320 15.36 -4.97 13.89
N GLU A 321 14.55 -3.98 13.50
CA GLU A 321 13.18 -3.76 13.96
C GLU A 321 12.27 -3.35 12.79
N PRO A 322 11.96 -4.26 11.85
CA PRO A 322 11.21 -3.94 10.64
C PRO A 322 9.83 -3.32 10.91
N LEU A 323 9.14 -3.78 11.96
CA LEU A 323 7.82 -3.26 12.35
C LEU A 323 7.87 -1.84 12.92
N ALA A 324 9.03 -1.36 13.36
CA ALA A 324 9.20 0.01 13.83
C ALA A 324 9.08 1.04 12.69
N LEU A 325 9.02 0.59 11.43
CA LEU A 325 8.77 1.45 10.27
C LEU A 325 7.29 1.66 9.99
N ILE A 326 6.39 0.94 10.68
CA ILE A 326 4.95 1.10 10.51
C ILE A 326 4.51 2.40 11.19
N GLU A 327 3.77 3.21 10.44
CA GLU A 327 3.14 4.44 10.89
C GLU A 327 1.70 4.20 11.31
N TYR A 328 0.99 3.32 10.61
CA TYR A 328 -0.41 3.00 10.83
C TYR A 328 -0.68 1.57 10.40
N TRP A 329 -1.57 0.87 11.10
CA TRP A 329 -2.16 -0.35 10.56
C TRP A 329 -3.59 -0.58 11.03
N ALA A 330 -4.33 -1.38 10.28
CA ALA A 330 -5.73 -1.68 10.53
C ALA A 330 -6.12 -3.09 10.12
N VAL A 331 -7.23 -3.55 10.68
CA VAL A 331 -7.79 -4.87 10.45
C VAL A 331 -9.24 -4.77 9.97
N ASP A 332 -9.51 -5.43 8.85
CA ASP A 332 -10.84 -5.77 8.35
C ASP A 332 -11.08 -7.27 8.61
N PRO A 333 -11.99 -7.65 9.53
CA PRO A 333 -12.23 -9.04 9.89
C PRO A 333 -13.08 -9.81 8.86
N ASP A 334 -13.69 -9.11 7.89
CA ASP A 334 -14.66 -9.65 6.94
C ASP A 334 -14.45 -9.09 5.52
N TYR A 335 -13.19 -9.07 5.08
CA TYR A 335 -12.80 -8.48 3.81
C TYR A 335 -13.45 -9.22 2.62
N ASP A 336 -14.20 -8.47 1.81
CA ASP A 336 -14.90 -8.99 0.63
C ASP A 336 -13.99 -9.10 -0.61
N GLY A 337 -12.74 -8.65 -0.51
CA GLY A 337 -11.79 -8.60 -1.62
C GLY A 337 -11.89 -7.37 -2.51
N GLN A 338 -12.75 -6.41 -2.17
CA GLN A 338 -12.98 -5.18 -2.93
C GLN A 338 -12.81 -3.94 -2.05
N VAL A 339 -13.47 -3.90 -0.91
CA VAL A 339 -13.54 -2.75 -0.01
C VAL A 339 -13.01 -3.14 1.35
N PHE A 340 -11.93 -2.49 1.76
CA PHE A 340 -11.40 -2.65 3.11
C PHE A 340 -12.22 -1.82 4.09
N ARG A 341 -12.71 -2.47 5.14
CA ARG A 341 -13.51 -1.87 6.21
C ARG A 341 -12.76 -2.01 7.53
N SER A 342 -12.08 -0.93 7.91
CA SER A 342 -11.33 -0.88 9.18
C SER A 342 -12.29 -1.07 10.36
N VAL A 343 -12.14 -2.15 11.13
CA VAL A 343 -12.87 -2.39 12.39
C VAL A 343 -11.97 -2.13 13.59
N TRP A 344 -10.67 -2.35 13.43
CA TRP A 344 -9.65 -2.05 14.41
C TRP A 344 -8.47 -1.37 13.72
N GLN A 345 -7.82 -0.43 14.40
CA GLN A 345 -6.64 0.27 13.89
C GLN A 345 -5.73 0.79 15.00
N ASP A 346 -4.47 1.02 14.67
CA ASP A 346 -3.49 1.68 15.53
C ASP A 346 -2.49 2.51 14.71
N TYR A 347 -1.84 3.49 15.34
CA TYR A 347 -0.96 4.43 14.67
C TYR A 347 0.15 4.98 15.59
N ARG A 348 1.28 5.37 14.99
CA ARG A 348 2.41 5.97 15.69
C ARG A 348 1.96 7.25 16.40
N GLY A 349 2.30 7.33 17.69
CA GLY A 349 1.88 8.42 18.56
C GLY A 349 0.64 8.11 19.38
N ASN A 350 -0.06 7.00 19.09
CA ASN A 350 -1.06 6.46 19.99
C ASN A 350 -0.37 5.80 21.19
N THR A 351 -0.28 6.53 22.30
CA THR A 351 0.39 6.06 23.52
C THR A 351 -0.56 5.38 24.50
N GLU A 352 -1.85 5.27 24.19
CA GLU A 352 -2.85 4.70 25.11
C GLU A 352 -2.59 3.22 25.41
N ASN A 353 -1.97 2.50 24.47
CA ASN A 353 -1.82 1.05 24.56
C ASN A 353 -0.47 0.59 25.13
N ASP A 354 0.62 1.32 24.88
CA ASP A 354 1.99 0.89 25.24
C ASP A 354 2.90 2.02 25.77
N GLY A 355 2.47 3.28 25.72
CA GLY A 355 3.29 4.43 26.12
C GLY A 355 4.43 4.80 25.15
N ASP A 356 4.55 4.17 23.98
CA ASP A 356 5.61 4.43 23.01
C ASP A 356 5.10 5.30 21.84
N PRO A 357 5.43 6.60 21.79
CA PRO A 357 4.95 7.47 20.72
C PRO A 357 5.64 7.19 19.36
N LEU A 358 6.65 6.33 19.32
CA LEU A 358 7.43 6.00 18.12
C LEU A 358 7.11 4.62 17.57
N ARG A 359 6.11 3.91 18.09
CA ARG A 359 5.72 2.60 17.58
C ARG A 359 4.22 2.46 17.52
N VAL A 360 3.79 1.44 16.78
CA VAL A 360 2.44 0.90 16.85
C VAL A 360 2.49 -0.36 17.70
N VAL A 361 1.37 -0.72 18.32
CA VAL A 361 1.23 -2.07 18.88
C VAL A 361 1.24 -3.09 17.75
N THR A 362 1.91 -4.21 17.98
CA THR A 362 2.06 -5.26 16.96
C THR A 362 0.98 -6.35 17.05
N GLN A 363 0.12 -6.29 18.06
CA GLN A 363 -0.98 -7.22 18.27
C GLN A 363 -2.29 -6.46 18.49
N ALA A 364 -3.30 -6.84 17.73
CA ALA A 364 -4.68 -6.41 17.89
C ALA A 364 -5.49 -7.53 18.55
N GLN A 365 -6.29 -7.19 19.56
CA GLN A 365 -7.31 -8.07 20.13
C GLN A 365 -8.63 -7.30 20.24
N PHE A 366 -9.66 -7.77 19.54
CA PHE A 366 -10.96 -7.08 19.49
C PHE A 366 -12.11 -8.08 19.28
N SER A 367 -13.31 -7.67 19.71
CA SER A 367 -14.55 -8.42 19.53
C SER A 367 -15.27 -8.02 18.25
N VAL A 368 -15.89 -9.00 17.60
CA VAL A 368 -16.74 -8.82 16.42
C VAL A 368 -18.01 -9.66 16.55
N PRO A 369 -19.11 -9.31 15.86
CA PRO A 369 -20.29 -10.18 15.82
C PRO A 369 -19.91 -11.58 15.32
N ALA A 370 -20.33 -12.64 16.01
CA ALA A 370 -19.95 -14.00 15.61
C ALA A 370 -20.47 -14.33 14.21
N LYS A 371 -19.66 -15.06 13.45
CA LYS A 371 -19.97 -15.45 12.07
C LYS A 371 -19.81 -16.95 11.89
N GLU A 372 -20.78 -17.63 11.30
CA GLU A 372 -20.58 -19.03 10.94
C GLU A 372 -19.61 -19.19 9.76
N GLY A 373 -18.77 -20.23 9.81
CA GLY A 373 -17.80 -20.52 8.75
C GLY A 373 -16.57 -19.61 8.77
N ALA A 374 -15.81 -19.61 7.67
CA ALA A 374 -14.53 -18.92 7.57
C ALA A 374 -14.69 -17.40 7.47
N ARG A 375 -13.76 -16.68 8.11
CA ARG A 375 -13.53 -15.24 7.94
C ARG A 375 -12.37 -15.02 7.00
N ARG A 376 -12.45 -13.95 6.21
CA ARG A 376 -11.34 -13.44 5.42
C ARG A 376 -10.85 -12.17 6.08
N VAL A 377 -9.81 -12.30 6.87
CA VAL A 377 -9.20 -11.18 7.60
C VAL A 377 -8.18 -10.51 6.69
N CYS A 378 -8.34 -9.21 6.46
CA CYS A 378 -7.36 -8.38 5.78
C CYS A 378 -6.72 -7.43 6.78
N VAL A 379 -5.41 -7.29 6.67
CA VAL A 379 -4.60 -6.35 7.44
C VAL A 379 -3.96 -5.39 6.46
N ARG A 380 -4.07 -4.10 6.73
CA ARG A 380 -3.39 -3.04 5.98
C ARG A 380 -2.43 -2.30 6.88
N ALA A 381 -1.19 -2.11 6.43
CA ALA A 381 -0.20 -1.29 7.11
C ALA A 381 0.32 -0.21 6.16
N VAL A 382 0.62 0.96 6.73
CA VAL A 382 1.31 2.07 6.07
C VAL A 382 2.58 2.37 6.81
N ASP A 383 3.69 2.53 6.09
CA ASP A 383 4.97 2.91 6.68
C ASP A 383 5.14 4.43 6.86
N VAL A 384 6.22 4.81 7.54
CA VAL A 384 6.63 6.21 7.77
C VAL A 384 6.95 6.99 6.47
N PHE A 385 7.02 6.32 5.32
CA PHE A 385 7.21 6.94 4.01
C PHE A 385 5.90 7.02 3.21
N GLY A 386 4.78 6.59 3.80
CA GLY A 386 3.44 6.64 3.21
C GLY A 386 3.16 5.53 2.20
N PHE A 387 3.95 4.46 2.18
CA PHE A 387 3.66 3.30 1.34
C PHE A 387 2.80 2.28 2.08
N GLU A 388 1.86 1.68 1.34
CA GLU A 388 0.89 0.72 1.88
C GLU A 388 1.25 -0.71 1.50
N ALA A 389 1.07 -1.63 2.46
CA ALA A 389 1.13 -3.07 2.23
C ALA A 389 -0.08 -3.75 2.87
N GLU A 390 -0.52 -4.84 2.24
CA GLU A 390 -1.64 -5.63 2.72
C GLU A 390 -1.21 -7.06 3.06
N ALA A 391 -1.98 -7.71 3.91
CA ALA A 391 -1.86 -9.12 4.24
C ALA A 391 -3.26 -9.72 4.41
N VAL A 392 -3.55 -10.85 3.79
CA VAL A 392 -4.87 -11.49 3.86
C VAL A 392 -4.75 -12.92 4.37
N ALA A 393 -5.57 -13.28 5.35
CA ALA A 393 -5.64 -14.63 5.92
C ALA A 393 -7.09 -15.11 6.04
N ALA A 394 -7.30 -16.42 5.89
CA ALA A 394 -8.58 -17.05 6.19
C ALA A 394 -8.53 -17.74 7.56
N VAL A 395 -9.58 -17.60 8.38
CA VAL A 395 -9.65 -18.14 9.76
C VAL A 395 -11.03 -18.67 10.15
#